data_AF-A0A1V1T855-F1
#
_entry.id   AF-A0A1V1T855-F1
#
_cell.length_a   1.000
_cell.length_b   1.000
_cell.length_c   1.000
_cell.angle_alpha   90.00
_cell.angle_beta   90.00
_cell.angle_gamma   90.00
#
_symmetry.space_group_name_H-M   'P 1'
#
loop_
_entity.id
_entity.type
_entity.pdbx_description
1 polymer ?
#
loop_
_entity_poly.entity_id
_entity_poly.type
_entity_poly.pdbx_seq_one_letter_code
_entity_poly.pdbx_strand_id
1 'polypeptide(L)'
;MGSKHLMALFRIFSQKGWRRTGAINVIVAYVCAIILFVFFSISVSQSSLSRPTIIFEGNCTSSARLNFFFHLLINILSGVVLASSNFFMQVLTSPSREEIDEAHSWLRSLDIGIPSVKNLYHVSRFKSASWLVLFLSSIPIHLFFNSAIFQTLYMRSQWQLTLATEAFTKGAAFYPPGASLSPAGSAGPGYHWSAPDGYYEGPDLSDTTCSQYTSHGWLTNGYGTAVPLDDYSDATSVVRRNISSIAREAHSWTFLDAKKCQAEYMSCAPRVNYGDVVVVLDNGDSPGWPRSLVFDFDPNSNLTYWDTIVPPESANSLWFSAQCAVTRDAHSWDTAYCTKTCTGALGLDPPLSRYQSIPVVQEHWLLQFFPETRCGNTSLFGQGVTYNTAFDTLRVSHCLAQPTTPNCKIGLSNALLLVVIFCIFLKATQGAIVVWKLQHESLVTPGDAIQSFISHPDIFTRGLGTLDIVDSQHLEVSIYI
;
A
#
# COMPACT_ATOMS: atom_id res chain seq x y z
N MET A 1 -34.69 -31.04 9.64
CA MET A 1 -34.60 -30.13 8.47
C MET A 1 -33.52 -30.51 7.44
N GLY A 2 -32.43 -31.21 7.80
CA GLY A 2 -31.32 -31.54 6.87
C GLY A 2 -31.59 -32.63 5.81
N SER A 3 -32.47 -33.60 6.07
CA SER A 3 -32.69 -34.76 5.16
C SER A 3 -33.33 -34.40 3.81
N LYS A 4 -34.25 -33.42 3.78
CA LYS A 4 -34.94 -32.99 2.54
C LYS A 4 -34.01 -32.21 1.60
N HIS A 5 -33.11 -31.38 2.14
CA HIS A 5 -32.11 -30.66 1.35
C HIS A 5 -31.03 -31.60 0.79
N LEU A 6 -30.60 -32.60 1.57
CA LEU A 6 -29.64 -33.60 1.12
C LEU A 6 -30.21 -34.48 -0.01
N MET A 7 -31.47 -34.89 0.09
CA MET A 7 -32.17 -35.62 -0.98
C MET A 7 -32.38 -34.78 -2.25
N ALA A 8 -32.65 -33.48 -2.11
CA ALA A 8 -32.76 -32.56 -3.25
C ALA A 8 -31.43 -32.40 -3.99
N LEU A 9 -30.32 -32.29 -3.26
CA LEU A 9 -28.96 -32.28 -3.83
C LEU A 9 -28.66 -33.59 -4.59
N PHE A 10 -28.91 -34.75 -3.98
CA PHE A 10 -28.71 -36.05 -4.64
C PHE A 10 -29.56 -36.21 -5.92
N ARG A 11 -30.79 -35.71 -5.94
CA ARG A 11 -31.65 -35.70 -7.15
C ARG A 11 -31.09 -34.82 -8.27
N ILE A 12 -30.44 -33.71 -7.96
CA ILE A 12 -29.83 -32.81 -8.95
C ILE A 12 -28.61 -33.48 -9.62
N PHE A 13 -27.75 -34.15 -8.85
CA PHE A 13 -26.60 -34.90 -9.40
C PHE A 13 -26.99 -36.15 -10.19
N SER A 14 -28.20 -36.67 -9.94
CA SER A 14 -28.78 -37.79 -10.68
C SER A 14 -29.41 -37.39 -12.03
N GLN A 15 -29.55 -36.10 -12.34
CA GLN A 15 -30.21 -35.65 -13.58
C GLN A 15 -29.28 -35.76 -14.80
N LYS A 16 -29.83 -36.12 -15.96
CA LYS A 16 -29.13 -36.16 -17.25
C LYS A 16 -29.12 -34.77 -17.91
N GLY A 17 -28.19 -34.51 -18.82
CA GLY A 17 -28.10 -33.26 -19.59
C GLY A 17 -27.39 -32.10 -18.88
N TRP A 18 -27.72 -30.87 -19.27
CA TRP A 18 -27.00 -29.64 -18.85
C TRP A 18 -27.03 -29.38 -17.33
N ARG A 19 -28.03 -29.87 -16.60
CA ARG A 19 -28.19 -29.63 -15.16
C ARG A 19 -27.04 -30.16 -14.32
N ARG A 20 -26.49 -31.33 -14.68
CA ARG A 20 -25.34 -31.92 -13.98
C ARG A 20 -24.12 -31.00 -14.11
N THR A 21 -23.85 -30.53 -15.33
CA THR A 21 -22.78 -29.57 -15.61
C THR A 21 -23.01 -28.24 -14.86
N GLY A 22 -24.25 -27.75 -14.85
CA GLY A 22 -24.64 -26.56 -14.08
C GLY A 22 -24.38 -26.72 -12.58
N ALA A 23 -24.77 -27.83 -11.98
CA ALA A 23 -24.53 -28.09 -10.56
C ALA A 23 -23.04 -28.14 -10.20
N ILE A 24 -22.21 -28.76 -11.06
CA ILE A 24 -20.75 -28.78 -10.89
C ILE A 24 -20.19 -27.35 -10.95
N ASN A 25 -20.58 -26.57 -11.96
CA ASN A 25 -20.15 -25.17 -12.11
C ASN A 25 -20.52 -24.31 -10.90
N VAL A 26 -21.73 -24.49 -10.34
CA VAL A 26 -22.17 -23.78 -9.12
C VAL A 26 -21.30 -24.15 -7.91
N ILE A 27 -21.00 -25.43 -7.71
CA ILE A 27 -20.11 -25.87 -6.62
C ILE A 27 -18.74 -25.23 -6.78
N VAL A 28 -18.13 -25.35 -7.96
CA VAL A 28 -16.79 -24.79 -8.22
C VAL A 28 -16.78 -23.28 -7.98
N ALA A 29 -17.80 -22.56 -8.44
CA ALA A 29 -17.91 -21.11 -8.22
C ALA A 29 -18.04 -20.75 -6.74
N TYR A 30 -18.84 -21.47 -5.95
CA TYR A 30 -18.94 -21.26 -4.51
C TYR A 30 -17.63 -21.58 -3.77
N VAL A 31 -16.97 -22.68 -4.12
CA VAL A 31 -15.67 -23.05 -3.53
C VAL A 31 -14.64 -21.95 -3.80
N CYS A 32 -14.54 -21.49 -5.05
CA CYS A 32 -13.66 -20.37 -5.41
C CYS A 32 -14.02 -19.08 -4.62
N ALA A 33 -15.30 -18.72 -4.52
CA ALA A 33 -15.75 -17.54 -3.79
C ALA A 33 -15.40 -17.62 -2.29
N ILE A 34 -15.58 -18.78 -1.67
CA ILE A 34 -15.26 -19.02 -0.26
C ILE A 34 -13.75 -18.92 -0.04
N ILE A 35 -12.93 -19.53 -0.89
CA ILE A 35 -11.47 -19.44 -0.78
C ILE A 35 -11.01 -17.98 -0.85
N LEU A 36 -11.51 -17.22 -1.84
CA LEU A 36 -11.18 -15.80 -1.96
C LEU A 36 -11.69 -14.98 -0.77
N PHE A 37 -12.87 -15.30 -0.23
CA PHE A 37 -13.40 -14.64 0.95
C PHE A 37 -12.58 -14.93 2.22
N VAL A 38 -12.04 -16.14 2.37
CA VAL A 38 -11.13 -16.48 3.47
C VAL A 38 -9.84 -15.67 3.35
N PHE A 39 -9.22 -15.61 2.16
CA PHE A 39 -8.04 -14.78 1.92
C PHE A 39 -8.32 -13.30 2.19
N PHE A 40 -9.45 -12.78 1.71
CA PHE A 40 -9.89 -11.42 2.00
C PHE A 40 -10.06 -11.15 3.50
N SER A 41 -10.69 -12.08 4.24
CA SER A 41 -10.90 -11.95 5.68
C SER A 41 -9.57 -11.89 6.44
N ILE A 42 -8.62 -12.75 6.07
CA ILE A 42 -7.25 -12.71 6.63
C ILE A 42 -6.57 -11.37 6.28
N SER A 43 -6.69 -10.92 5.03
CA SER A 43 -6.10 -9.69 4.53
C SER A 43 -6.58 -8.45 5.31
N VAL A 44 -7.90 -8.33 5.51
CA VAL A 44 -8.50 -7.23 6.27
C VAL A 44 -8.17 -7.32 7.76
N SER A 45 -8.02 -8.52 8.33
CA SER A 45 -7.61 -8.67 9.74
C SER A 45 -6.20 -8.10 10.03
N GLN A 46 -5.33 -8.05 9.03
CA GLN A 46 -3.97 -7.49 9.13
C GLN A 46 -3.91 -6.02 8.71
N SER A 47 -5.00 -5.46 8.17
CA SER A 47 -5.00 -4.12 7.57
C SER A 47 -6.40 -3.48 7.64
N SER A 48 -6.84 -2.79 6.60
CA SER A 48 -8.17 -2.16 6.51
C SER A 48 -8.69 -2.30 5.08
N LEU A 49 -10.00 -2.16 4.88
CA LEU A 49 -10.61 -2.23 3.54
C LEU A 49 -10.01 -1.19 2.57
N SER A 50 -9.70 0.01 3.08
CA SER A 50 -9.18 1.13 2.28
C SER A 50 -7.67 1.08 2.08
N ARG A 51 -6.94 0.19 2.79
CA ARG A 51 -5.49 0.06 2.69
C ARG A 51 -5.13 -1.27 2.03
N PRO A 52 -4.18 -1.29 1.08
CA PRO A 52 -3.72 -2.55 0.51
C PRO A 52 -2.93 -3.35 1.54
N THR A 53 -3.01 -4.66 1.46
CA THR A 53 -2.25 -5.59 2.30
C THR A 53 -0.98 -6.00 1.57
N ILE A 54 0.17 -5.94 2.25
CA ILE A 54 1.44 -6.35 1.66
C ILE A 54 1.59 -7.86 1.87
N ILE A 55 1.53 -8.63 0.78
CA ILE A 55 1.59 -10.10 0.82
C ILE A 55 3.00 -10.65 0.60
N PHE A 56 3.90 -9.83 0.04
CA PHE A 56 5.31 -10.19 -0.15
C PHE A 56 6.18 -8.93 -0.12
N GLU A 57 7.35 -9.04 0.50
CA GLU A 57 8.40 -8.03 0.52
C GLU A 57 9.75 -8.71 0.26
N GLY A 58 10.51 -8.21 -0.71
CA GLY A 58 11.82 -8.77 -1.05
C GLY A 58 12.47 -8.08 -2.24
N ASN A 59 13.46 -8.74 -2.85
CA ASN A 59 14.12 -8.21 -4.04
C ASN A 59 13.17 -8.09 -5.23
N CYS A 60 13.37 -7.08 -6.07
CA CYS A 60 12.47 -6.79 -7.18
C CYS A 60 12.38 -7.89 -8.25
N THR A 61 13.44 -8.70 -8.43
CA THR A 61 13.41 -9.84 -9.36
C THR A 61 12.47 -10.94 -8.89
N SER A 62 12.51 -11.28 -7.61
CA SER A 62 11.64 -12.30 -7.01
C SER A 62 10.21 -11.80 -6.93
N SER A 63 10.00 -10.53 -6.55
CA SER A 63 8.68 -9.89 -6.56
C SER A 63 8.07 -9.90 -7.96
N ALA A 64 8.84 -9.58 -9.00
CA ALA A 64 8.36 -9.61 -10.38
C ALA A 64 7.95 -11.03 -10.82
N ARG A 65 8.76 -12.03 -10.47
CA ARG A 65 8.48 -13.44 -10.79
C ARG A 65 7.21 -13.92 -10.10
N LEU A 66 7.03 -13.58 -8.82
CA LEU A 66 5.85 -13.94 -8.05
C LEU A 66 4.60 -13.18 -8.54
N ASN A 67 4.73 -11.89 -8.86
CA ASN A 67 3.66 -11.09 -9.44
C ASN A 67 3.15 -11.70 -10.76
N PHE A 68 4.07 -12.14 -11.63
CA PHE A 68 3.72 -12.86 -12.85
C PHE A 68 2.89 -14.12 -12.57
N PHE A 69 3.31 -14.96 -11.61
CA PHE A 69 2.56 -16.17 -11.26
C PHE A 69 1.17 -15.86 -10.67
N PHE A 70 1.05 -14.81 -9.85
CA PHE A 70 -0.24 -14.39 -9.32
C PHE A 70 -1.20 -13.92 -10.43
N HIS A 71 -0.73 -13.11 -11.38
CA HIS A 71 -1.56 -12.71 -12.52
C HIS A 71 -1.91 -13.89 -13.43
N LEU A 72 -1.01 -14.86 -13.62
CA LEU A 72 -1.32 -16.07 -14.36
C LEU A 72 -2.46 -16.84 -13.69
N LEU A 73 -2.39 -17.05 -12.38
CA LEU A 73 -3.43 -17.73 -11.61
C LEU A 73 -4.76 -16.98 -11.66
N ILE A 74 -4.74 -15.65 -11.49
CA ILE A 74 -5.93 -14.79 -11.58
C ILE A 74 -6.58 -14.91 -12.95
N ASN A 75 -5.80 -14.86 -14.04
CA ASN A 75 -6.34 -14.98 -15.39
C ASN A 75 -6.95 -16.36 -15.67
N ILE A 76 -6.32 -17.44 -15.17
CA ILE A 76 -6.90 -18.79 -15.26
C ILE A 76 -8.23 -18.83 -14.50
N LEU A 77 -8.28 -18.37 -13.24
CA LEU A 77 -9.50 -18.35 -12.44
C LEU A 77 -10.60 -17.49 -13.09
N SER A 78 -10.25 -16.30 -13.58
CA SER A 78 -11.17 -15.41 -14.30
C SER A 78 -11.72 -16.08 -15.56
N GLY A 79 -10.88 -16.79 -16.31
CA GLY A 79 -11.28 -17.54 -17.50
C GLY A 79 -12.28 -18.65 -17.18
N VAL A 80 -12.04 -19.43 -16.11
CA VAL A 80 -12.97 -20.48 -15.66
C VAL A 80 -14.33 -19.90 -15.24
N VAL A 81 -14.32 -18.80 -14.46
CA VAL A 81 -15.57 -18.14 -14.02
C VAL A 81 -16.35 -17.57 -15.21
N LEU A 82 -15.65 -17.01 -16.22
CA LEU A 82 -16.30 -16.52 -17.43
C LEU A 82 -16.89 -17.66 -18.26
N ALA A 83 -16.15 -18.76 -18.44
CA ALA A 83 -16.64 -19.94 -19.15
C ALA A 83 -17.90 -20.51 -18.49
N SER A 84 -17.91 -20.60 -17.15
CA SER A 84 -19.11 -20.99 -16.40
C SER A 84 -20.27 -20.01 -16.59
N SER A 85 -20.00 -18.70 -16.62
CA SER A 85 -21.04 -17.69 -16.86
C SER A 85 -21.62 -17.82 -18.27
N ASN A 86 -20.76 -18.05 -19.26
CA ASN A 86 -21.16 -18.25 -20.65
C ASN A 86 -22.03 -19.50 -20.81
N PHE A 87 -21.68 -20.60 -20.13
CA PHE A 87 -22.50 -21.81 -20.09
C PHE A 87 -23.93 -21.52 -19.59
N PHE A 88 -24.08 -20.82 -18.46
CA PHE A 88 -25.41 -20.48 -17.95
C PHE A 88 -26.15 -19.49 -18.86
N MET A 89 -25.44 -18.53 -19.45
CA MET A 89 -26.03 -17.62 -20.44
C MET A 89 -26.56 -18.37 -21.66
N GLN A 90 -25.88 -19.42 -22.14
CA GLN A 90 -26.38 -20.28 -23.22
C GLN A 90 -27.64 -21.04 -22.79
N VAL A 91 -27.64 -21.64 -21.58
CA VAL A 91 -28.84 -22.32 -21.04
C VAL A 91 -30.04 -21.37 -20.95
N LEU A 92 -29.80 -20.12 -20.52
CA LEU A 92 -30.86 -19.12 -20.36
C LEU A 92 -31.40 -18.59 -21.69
N THR A 93 -30.58 -18.57 -22.75
CA THR A 93 -31.00 -18.19 -24.11
C THR A 93 -31.62 -19.34 -24.89
N SER A 94 -31.55 -20.56 -24.35
CA SER A 94 -32.17 -21.74 -24.97
C SER A 94 -33.68 -21.72 -24.73
N PRO A 95 -34.51 -21.77 -25.80
CA PRO A 95 -35.96 -21.74 -25.65
C PRO A 95 -36.50 -23.09 -25.13
N SER A 96 -37.65 -23.07 -24.46
CA SER A 96 -38.43 -24.27 -24.18
C SER A 96 -39.30 -24.65 -25.38
N ARG A 97 -39.90 -25.84 -25.34
CA ARG A 97 -40.80 -26.28 -26.41
C ARG A 97 -41.98 -25.32 -26.59
N GLU A 98 -42.57 -24.90 -25.48
CA GLU A 98 -43.71 -23.98 -25.49
C GLU A 98 -43.32 -22.59 -26.05
N GLU A 99 -42.14 -22.08 -25.70
CA GLU A 99 -41.62 -20.81 -26.23
C GLU A 99 -41.37 -20.87 -27.75
N ILE A 100 -40.95 -22.04 -28.27
CA ILE A 100 -40.82 -22.27 -29.72
C ILE A 100 -42.18 -22.31 -30.40
N ASP A 101 -43.12 -23.10 -29.88
CA ASP A 101 -44.44 -23.26 -30.49
C ASP A 101 -45.19 -21.91 -30.53
N GLU A 102 -45.04 -21.09 -29.48
CA GLU A 102 -45.53 -19.72 -29.46
C GLU A 102 -44.88 -18.88 -30.57
N ALA A 103 -43.54 -18.86 -30.68
CA ALA A 103 -42.85 -18.10 -31.73
C ALA A 103 -43.23 -18.54 -33.15
N HIS A 104 -43.37 -19.85 -33.38
CA HIS A 104 -43.73 -20.42 -34.67
C HIS A 104 -45.18 -20.09 -35.08
N SER A 105 -46.10 -19.93 -34.12
CA SER A 105 -47.47 -19.44 -34.39
C SER A 105 -47.50 -18.04 -35.02
N TRP A 106 -46.44 -17.26 -34.80
CA TRP A 106 -46.22 -15.94 -35.41
C TRP A 106 -45.21 -15.98 -36.57
N LEU A 107 -44.88 -17.17 -37.09
CA LEU A 107 -43.90 -17.40 -38.16
C LEU A 107 -42.50 -16.83 -37.85
N ARG A 108 -42.06 -16.91 -36.59
CA ARG A 108 -40.74 -16.42 -36.15
C ARG A 108 -39.83 -17.57 -35.75
N SER A 109 -38.62 -17.60 -36.30
CA SER A 109 -37.59 -18.59 -35.92
C SER A 109 -36.83 -18.20 -34.66
N LEU A 110 -36.51 -19.19 -33.82
CA LEU A 110 -35.61 -19.07 -32.67
C LEU A 110 -34.36 -19.92 -32.85
N ASP A 111 -33.24 -19.45 -32.31
CA ASP A 111 -31.96 -20.16 -32.41
C ASP A 111 -31.85 -21.25 -31.35
N ILE A 112 -31.35 -22.43 -31.71
CA ILE A 112 -31.20 -23.56 -30.78
C ILE A 112 -29.76 -24.06 -30.81
N GLY A 113 -29.20 -24.40 -29.65
CA GLY A 113 -27.85 -24.97 -29.56
C GLY A 113 -26.70 -23.96 -29.61
N ILE A 114 -26.98 -22.67 -29.77
CA ILE A 114 -25.98 -21.59 -29.84
C ILE A 114 -26.32 -20.44 -28.87
N PRO A 115 -25.33 -19.66 -28.42
CA PRO A 115 -25.60 -18.42 -27.68
C PRO A 115 -26.35 -17.42 -28.56
N SER A 116 -27.61 -17.08 -28.22
CA SER A 116 -28.43 -16.15 -29.01
C SER A 116 -29.02 -15.03 -28.16
N VAL A 117 -28.57 -13.80 -28.42
CA VAL A 117 -29.12 -12.58 -27.81
C VAL A 117 -30.51 -12.28 -28.38
N LYS A 118 -30.80 -12.69 -29.62
CA LYS A 118 -32.13 -12.56 -30.25
C LYS A 118 -33.20 -13.27 -29.41
N ASN A 119 -32.89 -14.47 -28.92
CA ASN A 119 -33.82 -15.25 -28.11
C ASN A 119 -34.20 -14.55 -26.79
N LEU A 120 -33.39 -13.61 -26.26
CA LEU A 120 -33.69 -12.91 -25.00
C LEU A 120 -34.99 -12.10 -25.04
N TYR A 121 -35.43 -11.68 -26.23
CA TYR A 121 -36.69 -10.97 -26.42
C TYR A 121 -37.91 -11.90 -26.44
N HIS A 122 -37.69 -13.20 -26.63
CA HIS A 122 -38.73 -14.21 -26.83
C HIS A 122 -38.86 -15.19 -25.65
N VAL A 123 -37.79 -15.39 -24.88
CA VAL A 123 -37.83 -16.24 -23.69
C VAL A 123 -38.46 -15.53 -22.49
N SER A 124 -38.82 -16.29 -21.45
CA SER A 124 -39.39 -15.76 -20.22
C SER A 124 -38.55 -14.63 -19.57
N ARG A 125 -39.21 -13.67 -18.93
CA ARG A 125 -38.56 -12.53 -18.25
C ARG A 125 -37.52 -12.95 -17.22
N PHE A 126 -37.74 -14.09 -16.55
CA PHE A 126 -36.76 -14.66 -15.63
C PHE A 126 -35.45 -15.04 -16.34
N LYS A 127 -35.54 -15.69 -17.51
CA LYS A 127 -34.37 -16.08 -18.31
C LYS A 127 -33.57 -14.84 -18.73
N SER A 128 -34.24 -13.84 -19.28
CA SER A 128 -33.58 -12.61 -19.77
C SER A 128 -32.95 -11.78 -18.64
N ALA A 129 -33.64 -11.63 -17.51
CA ALA A 129 -33.09 -10.92 -16.35
C ALA A 129 -31.88 -11.65 -15.75
N SER A 130 -31.96 -12.97 -15.62
CA SER A 130 -30.86 -13.82 -15.13
C SER A 130 -29.63 -13.73 -16.03
N TRP A 131 -29.84 -13.70 -17.35
CA TRP A 131 -28.79 -13.56 -18.34
C TRP A 131 -28.09 -12.20 -18.18
N LEU A 132 -28.86 -11.12 -18.02
CA LEU A 132 -28.31 -9.78 -17.85
C LEU A 132 -27.48 -9.65 -16.56
N VAL A 133 -27.94 -10.23 -15.45
CA VAL A 133 -27.18 -10.27 -14.19
C VAL A 133 -25.84 -11.00 -14.37
N LEU A 134 -25.83 -12.14 -15.06
CA LEU A 134 -24.60 -12.87 -15.35
C LEU A 134 -23.67 -12.08 -16.27
N PHE A 135 -24.21 -11.38 -17.27
CA PHE A 135 -23.42 -10.55 -18.17
C PHE A 135 -22.78 -9.36 -17.45
N LEU A 136 -23.58 -8.53 -16.75
CA LEU A 136 -23.12 -7.33 -16.07
C LEU A 136 -22.11 -7.64 -14.96
N SER A 137 -22.31 -8.73 -14.22
CA SER A 137 -21.36 -9.17 -13.19
C SER A 137 -20.03 -9.70 -13.74
N SER A 138 -19.90 -10.01 -15.04
CA SER A 138 -18.63 -10.42 -15.64
C SER A 138 -17.67 -9.24 -15.86
N ILE A 139 -18.20 -8.04 -16.12
CA ILE A 139 -17.39 -6.86 -16.49
C ILE A 139 -16.41 -6.47 -15.35
N PRO A 140 -16.85 -6.33 -14.08
CA PRO A 140 -15.94 -5.97 -12.99
C PRO A 140 -14.88 -7.03 -12.72
N ILE A 141 -15.18 -8.31 -12.93
CA ILE A 141 -14.21 -9.41 -12.72
C ILE A 141 -13.04 -9.26 -13.71
N HIS A 142 -13.33 -9.03 -14.99
CA HIS A 142 -12.26 -8.82 -15.98
C HIS A 142 -11.44 -7.56 -15.72
N LEU A 143 -12.10 -6.47 -15.31
CA LEU A 143 -11.45 -5.17 -15.14
C LEU A 143 -10.62 -5.09 -13.85
N PHE A 144 -11.16 -5.55 -12.73
CA PHE A 144 -10.59 -5.30 -11.41
C PHE A 144 -9.73 -6.45 -10.88
N PHE A 145 -9.94 -7.69 -11.33
CA PHE A 145 -9.25 -8.82 -10.71
C PHE A 145 -7.74 -8.80 -10.99
N ASN A 146 -7.33 -8.44 -12.20
CA ASN A 146 -5.91 -8.22 -12.51
C ASN A 146 -5.32 -7.04 -11.72
N SER A 147 -6.10 -6.00 -11.46
CA SER A 147 -5.63 -4.82 -10.71
C SER A 147 -5.67 -5.02 -9.18
N ALA A 148 -6.27 -6.11 -8.70
CA ALA A 148 -6.35 -6.41 -7.28
C ALA A 148 -4.97 -6.75 -6.69
N ILE A 149 -4.07 -7.32 -7.49
CA ILE A 149 -2.67 -7.56 -7.11
C ILE A 149 -1.78 -6.62 -7.92
N PHE A 150 -0.83 -5.97 -7.24
CA PHE A 150 0.09 -5.05 -7.89
C PHE A 150 1.47 -5.09 -7.23
N GLN A 151 2.50 -4.86 -8.03
CA GLN A 151 3.86 -4.65 -7.53
C GLN A 151 4.09 -3.15 -7.31
N THR A 152 4.74 -2.80 -6.20
CA THR A 152 5.17 -1.44 -5.89
C THR A 152 6.57 -1.43 -5.29
N LEU A 153 7.25 -0.30 -5.35
CA LEU A 153 8.55 -0.13 -4.70
C LEU A 153 8.35 0.05 -3.18
N TYR A 154 9.20 -0.59 -2.39
CA TYR A 154 9.32 -0.27 -0.98
C TYR A 154 10.04 1.07 -0.85
N MET A 155 9.32 2.05 -0.33
CA MET A 155 9.88 3.36 -0.01
C MET A 155 10.20 3.34 1.48
N ARG A 156 11.49 3.36 1.84
CA ARG A 156 11.91 3.37 3.24
C ARG A 156 11.49 4.70 3.86
N SER A 157 10.50 4.67 4.76
CA SER A 157 9.99 5.87 5.44
C SER A 157 10.82 6.26 6.67
N GLN A 158 11.51 5.29 7.29
CA GLN A 158 12.33 5.48 8.49
C GLN A 158 13.82 5.30 8.18
N TRP A 159 14.68 6.16 8.74
CA TRP A 159 16.12 6.15 8.52
C TRP A 159 16.85 6.76 9.71
N GLN A 160 18.11 6.40 9.93
CA GLN A 160 18.92 7.00 11.01
C GLN A 160 19.71 8.21 10.48
N LEU A 161 19.57 9.35 11.15
CA LEU A 161 20.43 10.52 10.98
C LEU A 161 21.53 10.49 12.03
N THR A 162 22.78 10.67 11.59
CA THR A 162 23.92 10.90 12.49
C THR A 162 24.69 12.13 12.02
N LEU A 163 24.88 13.10 12.91
CA LEU A 163 25.74 14.26 12.71
C LEU A 163 27.03 14.00 13.48
N ALA A 164 28.17 13.95 12.78
CA ALA A 164 29.45 13.58 13.40
C ALA A 164 30.64 14.14 12.63
N THR A 165 31.83 14.13 13.23
CA THR A 165 33.08 14.39 12.51
C THR A 165 33.50 13.19 11.66
N GLU A 166 34.46 13.38 10.76
CA GLU A 166 35.02 12.25 10.00
C GLU A 166 35.71 11.21 10.91
N ALA A 167 36.24 11.64 12.06
CA ALA A 167 36.91 10.75 13.01
C ALA A 167 35.95 9.72 13.63
N PHE A 168 34.65 10.03 13.73
CA PHE A 168 33.62 9.10 14.22
C PHE A 168 33.57 7.81 13.40
N THR A 169 33.63 7.91 12.07
CA THR A 169 33.60 6.73 11.18
C THR A 169 34.94 6.01 11.11
N LYS A 170 35.99 6.60 11.69
CA LYS A 170 37.34 6.05 11.80
C LYS A 170 37.65 5.52 13.22
N GLY A 171 36.63 5.37 14.07
CA GLY A 171 36.75 4.76 15.39
C GLY A 171 37.18 5.69 16.53
N ALA A 172 37.06 7.01 16.35
CA ALA A 172 37.26 7.95 17.45
C ALA A 172 36.24 7.77 18.58
N ALA A 173 36.58 8.24 19.78
CA ALA A 173 35.69 8.20 20.92
C ALA A 173 34.41 9.01 20.67
N PHE A 174 33.28 8.50 21.16
CA PHE A 174 32.00 9.19 21.11
C PHE A 174 31.13 8.86 22.31
N TYR A 175 30.36 9.86 22.73
CA TYR A 175 29.54 9.82 23.94
C TYR A 175 28.11 10.29 23.56
N PRO A 176 27.16 9.37 23.34
CA PRO A 176 25.79 9.74 23.03
C PRO A 176 25.09 10.43 24.21
N PRO A 177 24.13 11.35 23.98
CA PRO A 177 23.47 11.66 22.70
C PRO A 177 24.33 12.48 21.72
N GLY A 178 25.47 13.00 22.17
CA GLY A 178 26.46 13.71 21.36
C GLY A 178 26.87 15.04 21.98
N ALA A 179 27.75 15.77 21.30
CA ALA A 179 28.26 17.07 21.74
C ALA A 179 27.18 18.16 21.82
N SER A 180 26.04 17.99 21.16
CA SER A 180 24.87 18.88 21.28
C SER A 180 24.14 18.76 22.63
N LEU A 181 24.41 17.69 23.39
CA LEU A 181 23.66 17.30 24.60
C LEU A 181 22.14 17.16 24.38
N SER A 182 21.69 17.08 23.13
CA SER A 182 20.28 16.95 22.80
C SER A 182 19.94 15.48 22.52
N PRO A 183 19.14 14.81 23.37
CA PRO A 183 18.61 13.51 23.03
C PRO A 183 17.63 13.61 21.85
N ALA A 184 17.43 12.51 21.13
CA ALA A 184 16.46 12.47 20.04
C ALA A 184 15.06 12.86 20.55
N GLY A 185 14.33 13.63 19.76
CA GLY A 185 13.04 14.24 20.12
C GLY A 185 13.14 15.51 20.96
N SER A 186 14.32 15.87 21.46
CA SER A 186 14.58 17.14 22.14
C SER A 186 15.29 18.14 21.24
N ALA A 187 15.00 19.43 21.43
CA ALA A 187 15.72 20.53 20.78
C ALA A 187 16.90 21.05 21.62
N GLY A 188 17.12 20.53 22.83
CA GLY A 188 18.25 20.90 23.68
C GLY A 188 18.32 20.15 25.02
N PRO A 189 19.37 20.36 25.81
CA PRO A 189 19.55 19.69 27.12
C PRO A 189 18.57 20.17 28.20
N GLY A 190 17.86 21.29 28.01
CA GLY A 190 16.91 21.83 28.98
C GLY A 190 15.52 21.18 28.96
N TYR A 191 15.27 20.23 28.06
CA TYR A 191 13.99 19.52 27.97
C TYR A 191 13.96 18.34 28.94
N HIS A 192 12.81 18.11 29.57
CA HIS A 192 12.60 16.98 30.48
C HIS A 192 11.80 15.86 29.82
N TRP A 193 12.13 14.62 30.17
CA TRP A 193 11.44 13.43 29.67
C TRP A 193 10.12 13.20 30.42
N SER A 194 8.99 13.19 29.70
CA SER A 194 7.70 12.73 30.23
C SER A 194 7.55 11.23 29.99
N ALA A 195 7.82 10.42 31.02
CA ALA A 195 7.68 8.97 30.93
C ALA A 195 6.24 8.48 30.63
N PRO A 196 5.16 9.08 31.18
CA PRO A 196 3.80 8.67 30.86
C PRO A 196 3.44 8.83 29.38
N ASP A 197 3.98 9.86 28.74
CA ASP A 197 3.57 10.24 27.39
C ASP A 197 4.61 9.93 26.31
N GLY A 198 5.84 9.59 26.70
CA GLY A 198 6.90 9.16 25.80
C GLY A 198 7.48 10.27 24.92
N TYR A 199 7.50 11.51 25.39
CA TYR A 199 8.07 12.66 24.68
C TYR A 199 8.83 13.62 25.61
N TYR A 200 9.61 14.52 25.01
CA TYR A 200 10.33 15.58 25.72
C TYR A 200 9.49 16.85 25.83
N GLU A 201 9.31 17.33 27.05
CA GLU A 201 8.66 18.61 27.35
C GLU A 201 9.71 19.71 27.40
N GLY A 202 9.46 20.78 26.66
CA GLY A 202 10.33 21.94 26.64
C GLY A 202 9.97 22.95 27.73
N PRO A 203 10.87 23.90 28.01
CA PRO A 203 10.54 25.09 28.80
C PRO A 203 9.39 25.87 28.13
N ASP A 204 8.58 26.60 28.91
CA ASP A 204 7.51 27.44 28.36
C ASP A 204 8.12 28.59 27.53
N LEU A 205 7.96 28.51 26.21
CA LEU A 205 8.55 29.45 25.24
C LEU A 205 7.63 30.64 24.90
N SER A 206 6.49 30.78 25.61
CA SER A 206 5.40 31.72 25.28
C SER A 206 5.78 33.21 25.33
N ASP A 207 6.89 33.58 25.99
CA ASP A 207 7.33 34.98 26.17
C ASP A 207 8.51 35.40 25.25
N THR A 208 8.80 34.63 24.19
CA THR A 208 9.97 34.90 23.34
C THR A 208 9.63 35.56 22.01
N THR A 209 10.46 36.52 21.58
CA THR A 209 10.44 37.17 20.25
C THR A 209 10.60 36.21 19.06
N CYS A 210 10.87 34.93 19.34
CA CYS A 210 11.18 33.87 18.40
C CYS A 210 9.94 33.01 18.07
N SER A 211 8.72 33.54 18.26
CA SER A 211 7.44 32.82 18.14
C SER A 211 7.22 32.11 16.79
N GLN A 212 7.89 32.58 15.73
CA GLN A 212 7.88 31.96 14.40
C GLN A 212 8.61 30.61 14.34
N TYR A 213 9.54 30.34 15.26
CA TYR A 213 10.24 29.05 15.38
C TYR A 213 9.61 28.12 16.42
N THR A 214 8.74 28.66 17.30
CA THR A 214 8.08 27.90 18.36
C THR A 214 6.71 27.40 17.89
N SER A 215 6.57 26.10 17.62
CA SER A 215 5.22 25.53 17.49
C SER A 215 4.61 25.36 18.88
N HIS A 216 3.42 25.92 19.09
CA HIS A 216 2.60 25.72 20.28
C HIS A 216 2.36 24.22 20.51
N GLY A 217 3.02 23.63 21.51
CA GLY A 217 2.69 22.34 22.12
C GLY A 217 2.65 21.11 21.18
N TRP A 218 3.18 19.99 21.65
CA TRP A 218 2.87 18.64 21.14
C TRP A 218 3.50 18.16 19.82
N LEU A 219 4.31 18.97 19.11
CA LEU A 219 4.96 18.54 17.86
C LEU A 219 6.44 18.22 18.11
N THR A 220 6.85 16.98 17.84
CA THR A 220 8.26 16.54 17.84
C THR A 220 9.10 17.53 17.02
N ASN A 221 10.01 18.25 17.69
CA ASN A 221 10.68 19.49 17.24
C ASN A 221 11.61 19.37 16.02
N GLY A 222 11.42 18.37 15.16
CA GLY A 222 12.33 18.14 14.05
C GLY A 222 13.66 17.50 14.48
N TYR A 223 13.72 16.85 15.64
CA TYR A 223 14.91 16.13 16.17
C TYR A 223 14.68 14.61 16.26
N GLY A 224 13.82 14.08 15.42
CA GLY A 224 13.54 12.65 15.30
C GLY A 224 12.58 12.11 16.34
N THR A 225 12.53 10.78 16.43
CA THR A 225 11.71 10.04 17.40
C THR A 225 12.32 10.15 18.80
N ALA A 226 11.48 10.48 19.79
CA ALA A 226 11.93 10.71 21.15
C ALA A 226 12.52 9.45 21.80
N VAL A 227 13.65 9.60 22.49
CA VAL A 227 14.38 8.52 23.15
C VAL A 227 14.80 8.97 24.55
N PRO A 228 14.53 8.22 25.63
CA PRO A 228 14.95 8.58 26.98
C PRO A 228 16.47 8.61 27.11
N LEU A 229 16.99 9.52 27.94
CA LEU A 229 18.44 9.73 28.08
C LEU A 229 19.19 8.45 28.53
N ASP A 230 18.55 7.66 29.40
CA ASP A 230 19.14 6.43 29.95
C ASP A 230 19.46 5.39 28.86
N ASP A 231 18.68 5.34 27.76
CA ASP A 231 18.91 4.43 26.65
C ASP A 231 20.25 4.70 25.94
N TYR A 232 20.77 5.94 26.01
CA TYR A 232 22.08 6.25 25.45
C TYR A 232 23.24 5.67 26.28
N SER A 233 23.01 5.49 27.59
CA SER A 233 23.99 4.92 28.52
C SER A 233 23.95 3.38 28.55
N ASP A 234 22.79 2.77 28.27
CA ASP A 234 22.64 1.33 28.20
C ASP A 234 23.23 0.75 26.89
N ALA A 235 24.34 0.01 27.02
CA ALA A 235 25.00 -0.66 25.91
C ALA A 235 24.12 -1.68 25.16
N THR A 236 23.06 -2.19 25.79
CA THR A 236 22.15 -3.16 25.20
C THR A 236 20.96 -2.52 24.46
N SER A 237 20.73 -1.22 24.69
CA SER A 237 19.65 -0.49 24.06
C SER A 237 19.77 -0.50 22.53
N VAL A 238 18.64 -0.41 21.84
CA VAL A 238 18.61 -0.35 20.37
C VAL A 238 19.35 0.91 19.88
N VAL A 239 19.19 2.03 20.59
CA VAL A 239 19.78 3.31 20.22
C VAL A 239 21.30 3.25 20.31
N ARG A 240 21.84 2.75 21.43
CA ARG A 240 23.29 2.62 21.64
C ARG A 240 23.93 1.64 20.66
N ARG A 241 23.27 0.51 20.38
CA ARG A 241 23.73 -0.46 19.37
C ARG A 241 23.71 0.11 17.96
N ASN A 242 22.67 0.86 17.58
CA ASN A 242 22.57 1.48 16.27
C ASN A 242 23.70 2.49 16.04
N ILE A 243 23.91 3.44 16.97
CA ILE A 243 24.97 4.45 16.85
C ILE A 243 26.35 3.76 16.75
N SER A 244 26.58 2.72 17.55
CA SER A 244 27.84 1.96 17.53
C SER A 244 28.05 1.17 16.23
N SER A 245 26.98 0.63 15.63
CA SER A 245 27.04 -0.03 14.33
C SER A 245 27.41 0.97 13.23
N ILE A 246 26.78 2.15 13.24
CA ILE A 246 27.05 3.21 12.26
C ILE A 246 28.49 3.70 12.38
N ALA A 247 29.01 3.94 13.59
CA ALA A 247 30.40 4.32 13.82
C ALA A 247 31.39 3.33 13.17
N ARG A 248 31.08 2.03 13.23
CA ARG A 248 31.92 0.97 12.68
C ARG A 248 31.79 0.81 11.16
N GLU A 249 30.59 0.99 10.60
CA GLU A 249 30.29 0.59 9.22
C GLU A 249 30.25 1.76 8.23
N ALA A 250 29.97 2.98 8.69
CA ALA A 250 29.69 4.12 7.81
C ALA A 250 30.87 4.54 6.93
N HIS A 251 32.12 4.22 7.30
CA HIS A 251 33.29 4.48 6.46
C HIS A 251 33.24 3.77 5.09
N SER A 252 32.45 2.69 4.98
CA SER A 252 32.27 1.91 3.75
C SER A 252 31.06 2.32 2.93
N TRP A 253 30.28 3.29 3.42
CA TRP A 253 29.06 3.76 2.75
C TRP A 253 29.37 4.68 1.58
N THR A 254 28.35 4.96 0.76
CA THR A 254 28.52 5.75 -0.46
C THR A 254 28.77 7.21 -0.11
N PHE A 255 29.86 7.77 -0.65
CA PHE A 255 30.16 9.19 -0.54
C PHE A 255 29.17 10.02 -1.36
N LEU A 256 28.58 11.02 -0.72
CA LEU A 256 27.76 12.05 -1.35
C LEU A 256 28.34 13.43 -1.02
N ASP A 257 28.55 14.26 -2.04
CA ASP A 257 28.85 15.67 -1.81
C ASP A 257 27.71 16.37 -1.04
N ALA A 258 28.02 17.45 -0.32
CA ALA A 258 27.08 18.13 0.56
C ALA A 258 25.78 18.55 -0.17
N LYS A 259 25.89 19.00 -1.42
CA LYS A 259 24.75 19.44 -2.25
C LYS A 259 23.82 18.26 -2.59
N LYS A 260 24.37 17.12 -3.03
CA LYS A 260 23.56 15.91 -3.28
C LYS A 260 22.96 15.36 -2.00
N CYS A 261 23.72 15.32 -0.91
CA CYS A 261 23.22 14.83 0.36
C CYS A 261 22.05 15.69 0.88
N GLN A 262 22.17 17.01 0.79
CA GLN A 262 21.11 17.94 1.16
C GLN A 262 19.84 17.65 0.35
N ALA A 263 19.96 17.54 -0.98
CA ALA A 263 18.83 17.24 -1.86
C ALA A 263 18.18 15.88 -1.53
N GLU A 264 18.97 14.84 -1.27
CA GLU A 264 18.46 13.51 -0.94
C GLU A 264 17.74 13.50 0.41
N TYR A 265 18.36 14.05 1.47
CA TYR A 265 17.88 13.89 2.83
C TYR A 265 16.85 14.93 3.29
N MET A 266 16.79 16.08 2.62
CA MET A 266 15.79 17.13 2.91
C MET A 266 14.58 17.07 1.99
N SER A 267 14.61 16.28 0.91
CA SER A 267 13.46 16.09 0.04
C SER A 267 12.37 15.22 0.67
N CYS A 268 11.16 15.33 0.10
CA CYS A 268 10.05 14.41 0.33
C CYS A 268 9.98 13.31 -0.72
N ALA A 269 11.04 13.15 -1.52
CA ALA A 269 11.12 12.07 -2.49
C ALA A 269 11.26 10.74 -1.73
N PRO A 270 10.67 9.65 -2.26
CA PRO A 270 10.83 8.36 -1.65
C PRO A 270 12.28 7.90 -1.68
N ARG A 271 12.79 7.43 -0.54
CA ARG A 271 14.14 6.89 -0.41
C ARG A 271 14.20 5.49 -1.02
N VAL A 272 14.79 5.42 -2.22
CA VAL A 272 14.95 4.16 -2.98
C VAL A 272 16.40 3.73 -3.12
N ASN A 273 17.35 4.67 -3.03
CA ASN A 273 18.78 4.42 -3.28
C ASN A 273 19.60 4.39 -1.99
N TYR A 274 19.22 5.22 -1.00
CA TYR A 274 19.99 5.40 0.23
C TYR A 274 19.10 5.26 1.47
N GLY A 275 19.66 4.65 2.51
CA GLY A 275 19.04 4.43 3.81
C GLY A 275 19.56 5.42 4.84
N ASP A 276 20.24 4.90 5.85
CA ASP A 276 20.84 5.68 6.94
C ASP A 276 21.96 6.59 6.44
N VAL A 277 22.25 7.66 7.17
CA VAL A 277 23.26 8.65 6.76
C VAL A 277 24.07 9.17 7.93
N VAL A 278 25.37 9.33 7.68
CA VAL A 278 26.26 10.16 8.49
C VAL A 278 26.51 11.45 7.71
N VAL A 279 26.02 12.56 8.25
CA VAL A 279 26.35 13.90 7.76
C VAL A 279 27.65 14.31 8.45
N VAL A 280 28.72 14.41 7.67
CA VAL A 280 30.06 14.70 8.18
C VAL A 280 30.23 16.20 8.31
N LEU A 281 30.38 16.66 9.55
CA LEU A 281 30.61 18.05 9.90
C LEU A 281 32.12 18.34 9.85
N ASP A 282 32.45 19.46 9.22
CA ASP A 282 33.80 20.00 9.19
C ASP A 282 34.17 20.53 10.60
N ASN A 283 35.26 20.01 11.14
CA ASN A 283 35.79 20.38 12.45
C ASN A 283 37.31 20.61 12.40
N GLY A 284 37.83 20.96 11.22
CA GLY A 284 39.26 21.06 10.97
C GLY A 284 39.99 19.76 11.32
N ASP A 285 41.12 19.88 12.03
CA ASP A 285 41.93 18.74 12.46
C ASP A 285 41.45 18.10 13.78
N SER A 286 40.38 18.64 14.41
CA SER A 286 39.91 18.14 15.69
C SER A 286 39.06 16.87 15.52
N PRO A 287 39.33 15.79 16.31
CA PRO A 287 38.54 14.56 16.23
C PRO A 287 37.08 14.74 16.69
N GLY A 288 36.75 15.83 17.38
CA GLY A 288 35.40 16.06 17.90
C GLY A 288 35.29 17.36 18.70
N TRP A 289 34.25 17.45 19.51
CA TRP A 289 33.98 18.62 20.35
C TRP A 289 34.05 18.23 21.83
N PRO A 290 34.99 18.80 22.61
CA PRO A 290 34.91 18.77 24.07
C PRO A 290 33.65 19.48 24.53
N ARG A 291 32.93 18.89 25.50
CA ARG A 291 31.69 19.48 26.03
C ARG A 291 31.95 20.85 26.64
N SER A 292 33.07 21.04 27.34
CA SER A 292 33.44 22.30 27.99
C SER A 292 33.70 23.46 27.00
N LEU A 293 33.93 23.17 25.72
CA LEU A 293 34.02 24.20 24.67
C LEU A 293 32.66 24.59 24.10
N VAL A 294 31.73 23.63 24.04
CA VAL A 294 30.38 23.83 23.47
C VAL A 294 29.43 24.44 24.49
N PHE A 295 29.53 24.02 25.75
CA PHE A 295 28.68 24.47 26.83
C PHE A 295 29.49 24.85 28.07
N ASP A 296 29.11 25.98 28.68
CA ASP A 296 29.57 26.40 29.99
C ASP A 296 28.48 26.15 31.03
N PHE A 297 28.85 25.44 32.11
CA PHE A 297 27.91 24.99 33.14
C PHE A 297 28.17 25.77 34.42
N ASP A 298 27.13 26.38 34.99
CA ASP A 298 27.22 27.08 36.27
C ASP A 298 27.69 26.11 37.37
N PRO A 299 28.83 26.38 38.04
CA PRO A 299 29.34 25.55 39.13
C PRO A 299 28.36 25.34 40.29
N ASN A 300 27.37 26.23 40.44
CA ASN A 300 26.36 26.13 41.49
C ASN A 300 25.13 25.30 41.08
N SER A 301 25.08 24.81 39.84
CA SER A 301 23.98 24.02 39.30
C SER A 301 24.19 22.51 39.53
N ASN A 302 23.09 21.74 39.60
CA ASN A 302 23.14 20.29 39.76
C ASN A 302 23.28 19.55 38.40
N LEU A 303 24.18 20.03 37.54
CA LEU A 303 24.35 19.53 36.17
C LEU A 303 25.54 18.57 36.01
N THR A 304 26.17 18.18 37.12
CA THR A 304 27.32 17.26 37.16
C THR A 304 26.98 15.86 36.66
N TYR A 305 25.70 15.48 36.57
CA TYR A 305 25.30 14.20 35.99
C TYR A 305 25.80 14.03 34.55
N TRP A 306 25.90 15.12 33.78
CA TRP A 306 26.46 15.10 32.43
C TRP A 306 27.93 14.67 32.39
N ASP A 307 28.71 14.87 33.46
CA ASP A 307 30.12 14.45 33.50
C ASP A 307 30.27 12.94 33.34
N THR A 308 29.25 12.18 33.75
CA THR A 308 29.21 10.72 33.63
C THR A 308 28.75 10.25 32.25
N ILE A 309 28.01 11.08 31.52
CA ILE A 309 27.42 10.74 30.21
C ILE A 309 28.31 11.27 29.09
N VAL A 310 28.66 12.55 29.14
CA VAL A 310 29.51 13.26 28.19
C VAL A 310 30.61 14.01 28.98
N PRO A 311 31.82 13.43 29.09
CA PRO A 311 32.90 14.04 29.86
C PRO A 311 33.27 15.45 29.35
N PRO A 312 33.60 16.41 30.24
CA PRO A 312 33.86 17.81 29.87
C PRO A 312 34.98 17.97 28.84
N GLU A 313 36.13 17.35 29.11
CA GLU A 313 37.38 17.58 28.37
C GLU A 313 37.62 16.59 27.22
N SER A 314 36.85 15.49 27.18
CA SER A 314 37.03 14.48 26.14
C SER A 314 36.34 14.92 24.86
N ALA A 315 37.08 14.95 23.75
CA ALA A 315 36.52 15.25 22.45
C ALA A 315 35.47 14.20 22.05
N ASN A 316 34.25 14.65 21.76
CA ASN A 316 33.16 13.81 21.30
C ASN A 316 33.04 13.92 19.79
N SER A 317 33.33 12.83 19.06
CA SER A 317 33.23 12.81 17.59
C SER A 317 31.78 12.80 17.09
N LEU A 318 30.81 12.51 17.95
CA LEU A 318 29.37 12.56 17.66
C LEU A 318 28.78 13.91 18.09
N TRP A 319 28.05 14.57 17.20
CA TRP A 319 27.27 15.78 17.53
C TRP A 319 25.85 15.42 17.97
N PHE A 320 25.17 14.58 17.19
CA PHE A 320 23.76 14.20 17.40
C PHE A 320 23.42 12.93 16.61
N SER A 321 22.50 12.10 17.12
CA SER A 321 21.91 11.00 16.34
C SER A 321 20.45 10.76 16.71
N ALA A 322 19.61 10.56 15.71
CA ALA A 322 18.20 10.29 15.89
C ALA A 322 17.61 9.42 14.78
N GLN A 323 16.56 8.69 15.12
CA GLN A 323 15.72 8.02 14.13
C GLN A 323 14.75 9.03 13.51
N CYS A 324 14.75 9.08 12.19
CA CYS A 324 13.97 10.00 11.38
C CYS A 324 12.90 9.27 10.62
N ALA A 325 11.78 9.94 10.37
CA ALA A 325 10.67 9.43 9.60
C ALA A 325 10.18 10.50 8.61
N VAL A 326 9.74 10.03 7.44
CA VAL A 326 9.01 10.84 6.45
C VAL A 326 7.63 10.22 6.25
N THR A 327 6.58 11.00 6.52
CA THR A 327 5.19 10.59 6.27
C THR A 327 4.55 11.51 5.25
N ARG A 328 3.59 10.99 4.49
CA ARG A 328 2.84 11.77 3.51
C ARG A 328 1.37 11.54 3.80
N ASP A 329 0.70 12.57 4.31
CA ASP A 329 -0.69 12.51 4.70
C ASP A 329 -1.55 13.21 3.65
N ALA A 330 -2.64 12.56 3.25
CA ALA A 330 -3.66 13.17 2.41
C ALA A 330 -4.80 13.64 3.32
N HIS A 331 -4.89 14.96 3.55
CA HIS A 331 -6.07 15.54 4.21
C HIS A 331 -7.21 15.72 3.20
N SER A 332 -8.45 15.87 3.67
CA SER A 332 -9.66 15.89 2.82
C SER A 332 -9.74 17.07 1.84
N TRP A 333 -8.77 17.96 1.82
CA TRP A 333 -8.68 19.13 0.94
C TRP A 333 -7.37 19.09 0.13
N ASP A 334 -7.30 18.16 -0.83
CA ASP A 334 -6.47 18.11 -2.06
C ASP A 334 -4.96 18.47 -2.03
N THR A 335 -4.38 18.79 -0.88
CA THR A 335 -2.96 19.13 -0.73
C THR A 335 -2.28 18.06 0.13
N ALA A 336 -1.59 17.13 -0.54
CA ALA A 336 -0.76 16.14 0.13
C ALA A 336 0.45 16.84 0.75
N TYR A 337 0.49 16.97 2.08
CA TYR A 337 1.66 17.47 2.79
C TYR A 337 2.59 16.31 3.18
N CYS A 338 3.86 16.65 3.34
CA CYS A 338 4.91 15.73 3.75
C CYS A 338 5.46 16.19 5.08
N THR A 339 5.39 15.32 6.08
CA THR A 339 5.91 15.58 7.42
C THR A 339 7.25 14.85 7.56
N LYS A 340 8.25 15.56 8.07
CA LYS A 340 9.61 15.04 8.31
C LYS A 340 9.96 15.26 9.77
N THR A 341 10.39 14.21 10.46
CA THR A 341 10.63 14.31 11.91
C THR A 341 12.02 14.85 12.28
N CYS A 342 12.95 15.00 11.32
CA CYS A 342 14.33 15.44 11.57
C CYS A 342 14.70 16.79 10.90
N THR A 343 13.72 17.64 10.62
CA THR A 343 13.98 18.93 9.93
C THR A 343 14.80 19.91 10.78
N GLY A 344 14.52 20.00 12.08
CA GLY A 344 15.24 20.87 13.02
C GLY A 344 16.70 20.47 13.14
N ALA A 345 16.98 19.18 13.32
CA ALA A 345 18.34 18.65 13.36
C ALA A 345 19.13 18.88 12.06
N LEU A 346 18.46 19.09 10.91
CA LEU A 346 19.08 19.41 9.63
C LEU A 346 19.14 20.92 9.34
N GLY A 347 18.82 21.77 10.32
CA GLY A 347 18.92 23.23 10.23
C GLY A 347 17.74 23.91 9.53
N LEU A 348 16.58 23.26 9.47
CA LEU A 348 15.35 23.88 8.97
C LEU A 348 14.46 24.39 10.09
N ASP A 349 13.83 25.52 9.83
CA ASP A 349 12.89 26.13 10.75
C ASP A 349 11.67 25.21 11.01
N PRO A 350 11.27 24.98 12.27
CA PRO A 350 10.13 24.15 12.64
C PRO A 350 8.80 24.41 11.90
N PRO A 351 8.39 25.65 11.54
CA PRO A 351 7.17 25.88 10.74
C PRO A 351 7.23 25.32 9.31
N LEU A 352 8.41 25.00 8.78
CA LEU A 352 8.60 24.44 7.43
C LEU A 352 8.43 22.90 7.39
N SER A 353 8.13 22.27 8.52
CA SER A 353 7.83 20.83 8.61
C SER A 353 6.57 20.41 7.83
N ARG A 354 5.72 21.37 7.38
CA ARG A 354 4.44 21.13 6.69
C ARG A 354 4.35 21.58 5.23
N TYR A 355 5.42 22.10 4.61
CA TYR A 355 5.35 22.65 3.25
C TYR A 355 6.08 21.81 2.18
N GLN A 356 5.49 21.82 0.98
CA GLN A 356 5.93 21.09 -0.22
C GLN A 356 7.22 21.67 -0.84
N SER A 357 7.58 22.92 -0.50
CA SER A 357 8.75 23.62 -1.03
C SER A 357 9.97 23.44 -0.12
N ILE A 358 10.91 22.64 -0.59
CA ILE A 358 12.28 22.53 -0.06
C ILE A 358 12.98 23.89 -0.24
N PRO A 359 13.77 24.40 0.72
CA PRO A 359 14.60 25.57 0.44
C PRO A 359 15.58 25.28 -0.70
N VAL A 360 15.93 26.32 -1.44
CA VAL A 360 16.96 26.29 -2.49
C VAL A 360 18.21 25.62 -1.91
N VAL A 361 18.71 24.58 -2.59
CA VAL A 361 19.97 23.92 -2.23
C VAL A 361 21.06 24.99 -2.15
N GLN A 362 21.54 25.25 -0.95
CA GLN A 362 22.52 26.31 -0.71
C GLN A 362 23.90 25.84 -1.20
N GLU A 363 24.66 26.75 -1.82
CA GLU A 363 26.09 26.48 -2.02
C GLU A 363 26.78 26.51 -0.66
N HIS A 364 27.44 25.40 -0.33
CA HIS A 364 27.94 25.09 1.02
C HIS A 364 26.79 24.89 2.03
N TRP A 365 26.52 23.63 2.38
CA TRP A 365 25.46 23.29 3.32
C TRP A 365 25.89 23.65 4.75
N LEU A 366 25.26 24.68 5.30
CA LEU A 366 25.44 25.15 6.67
C LEU A 366 24.23 24.69 7.51
N LEU A 367 24.53 24.04 8.62
CA LEU A 367 23.54 23.48 9.53
C LEU A 367 23.47 24.34 10.79
N GLN A 368 22.30 24.90 11.05
CA GLN A 368 22.02 25.62 12.29
C GLN A 368 21.25 24.72 13.23
N PHE A 369 21.98 24.05 14.12
CA PHE A 369 21.41 22.99 14.94
C PHE A 369 20.43 23.53 15.99
N PHE A 370 20.66 24.72 16.55
CA PHE A 370 19.76 25.39 17.49
C PHE A 370 19.20 26.68 16.87
N PRO A 371 18.18 26.62 16.00
CA PRO A 371 17.73 27.80 15.25
C PRO A 371 17.23 28.96 16.13
N GLU A 372 16.80 28.69 17.36
CA GLU A 372 16.29 29.65 18.33
C GLU A 372 17.38 30.58 18.91
N THR A 373 18.66 30.17 18.89
CA THR A 373 19.78 31.01 19.37
C THR A 373 19.94 32.28 18.53
N ARG A 374 19.48 32.28 17.27
CA ARG A 374 19.49 33.46 16.38
C ARG A 374 18.70 34.65 16.94
N CYS A 375 17.66 34.40 17.74
CA CYS A 375 16.90 35.46 18.41
C CYS A 375 17.43 35.77 19.82
N GLY A 376 18.53 35.15 20.24
CA GLY A 376 19.04 35.24 21.62
C GLY A 376 18.25 34.39 22.62
N ASN A 377 17.42 33.44 22.18
CA ASN A 377 16.70 32.55 23.09
C ASN A 377 17.60 31.40 23.54
N THR A 378 17.94 31.38 24.83
CA THR A 378 18.78 30.33 25.45
C THR A 378 18.01 29.40 26.39
N SER A 379 16.68 29.57 26.50
CA SER A 379 15.85 28.78 27.42
C SER A 379 15.92 27.26 27.16
N LEU A 380 16.13 26.84 25.90
CA LEU A 380 16.24 25.44 25.50
C LEU A 380 17.41 24.67 26.16
N PHE A 381 18.39 25.38 26.72
CA PHE A 381 19.54 24.78 27.37
C PHE A 381 19.30 24.50 28.86
N GLY A 382 18.23 25.06 29.44
CA GLY A 382 17.93 24.95 30.86
C GLY A 382 18.69 25.96 31.72
N GLN A 383 18.30 26.09 32.98
CA GLN A 383 18.96 27.00 33.93
C GLN A 383 20.39 26.51 34.23
N GLY A 384 21.35 27.44 34.23
CA GLY A 384 22.75 27.13 34.54
C GLY A 384 23.55 26.56 33.38
N VAL A 385 23.02 26.56 32.15
CA VAL A 385 23.76 26.18 30.93
C VAL A 385 23.85 27.36 29.98
N THR A 386 25.08 27.70 29.59
CA THR A 386 25.36 28.68 28.54
C THR A 386 25.92 27.98 27.31
N TYR A 387 25.38 28.29 26.13
CA TYR A 387 25.86 27.74 24.87
C TYR A 387 26.87 28.68 24.20
N ASN A 388 27.95 28.11 23.66
CA ASN A 388 28.92 28.85 22.90
C ASN A 388 28.46 29.04 21.45
N THR A 389 28.14 30.29 21.09
CA THR A 389 27.63 30.68 19.77
C THR A 389 28.62 30.44 18.62
N ALA A 390 29.89 30.18 18.91
CA ALA A 390 30.85 29.74 17.88
C ALA A 390 30.40 28.45 17.16
N PHE A 391 29.54 27.65 17.80
CA PHE A 391 28.99 26.42 17.23
C PHE A 391 27.56 26.59 16.67
N ASP A 392 27.02 27.80 16.59
CA ASP A 392 25.68 28.07 16.02
C ASP A 392 25.55 27.57 14.57
N THR A 393 26.66 27.60 13.81
CA THR A 393 26.68 27.21 12.41
C THR A 393 27.72 26.12 12.19
N LEU A 394 27.25 24.91 11.89
CA LEU A 394 28.08 23.75 11.60
C LEU A 394 28.17 23.57 10.09
N ARG A 395 29.40 23.53 9.56
CA ARG A 395 29.62 23.35 8.12
C ARG A 395 29.59 21.87 7.77
N VAL A 396 28.77 21.47 6.80
CA VAL A 396 28.77 20.09 6.28
C VAL A 396 29.86 19.96 5.20
N SER A 397 30.73 18.97 5.37
CA SER A 397 31.75 18.60 4.38
C SER A 397 31.15 17.71 3.29
N HIS A 398 30.58 16.58 3.70
CA HIS A 398 29.98 15.57 2.83
C HIS A 398 29.07 14.64 3.65
N CYS A 399 28.47 13.65 3.01
CA CYS A 399 27.78 12.58 3.70
C CYS A 399 28.27 11.21 3.28
N LEU A 400 28.11 10.27 4.19
CA LEU A 400 28.24 8.84 3.95
C LEU A 400 26.84 8.26 4.06
N ALA A 401 26.30 7.75 2.95
CA ALA A 401 24.92 7.29 2.85
C ALA A 401 24.88 5.78 2.60
N GLN A 402 24.18 5.05 3.46
CA GLN A 402 24.08 3.60 3.39
C GLN A 402 23.40 3.21 2.07
N PRO A 403 24.08 2.49 1.15
CA PRO A 403 23.45 2.04 -0.08
C PRO A 403 22.33 1.05 0.27
N THR A 404 21.16 1.27 -0.31
CA THR A 404 20.00 0.38 -0.14
C THR A 404 19.64 -0.22 -1.48
N THR A 405 19.44 -1.53 -1.52
CA THR A 405 18.85 -2.17 -2.70
C THR A 405 17.35 -1.90 -2.70
N PRO A 406 16.75 -1.49 -3.83
CA PRO A 406 15.31 -1.28 -3.90
C PRO A 406 14.60 -2.61 -3.60
N ASN A 407 13.93 -2.68 -2.47
CA ASN A 407 13.01 -3.76 -2.17
C ASN A 407 11.69 -3.47 -2.91
N CYS A 408 11.04 -4.50 -3.41
CA CYS A 408 9.72 -4.42 -4.01
C CYS A 408 8.71 -5.14 -3.14
N LYS A 409 7.51 -4.58 -3.08
CA LYS A 409 6.35 -5.13 -2.39
C LYS A 409 5.33 -5.61 -3.40
N ILE A 410 4.62 -6.67 -3.05
CA ILE A 410 3.39 -7.06 -3.73
C ILE A 410 2.24 -6.71 -2.81
N GLY A 411 1.37 -5.82 -3.28
CA GLY A 411 0.18 -5.37 -2.60
C GLY A 411 -1.06 -6.09 -3.12
N LEU A 412 -2.03 -6.31 -2.21
CA LEU A 412 -3.37 -6.79 -2.48
C LEU A 412 -4.37 -5.69 -2.12
N SER A 413 -5.11 -5.18 -3.11
CA SER A 413 -6.16 -4.19 -2.90
C SER A 413 -7.43 -4.84 -2.37
N ASN A 414 -7.68 -4.66 -1.06
CA ASN A 414 -8.84 -5.24 -0.38
C ASN A 414 -10.17 -4.78 -0.98
N ALA A 415 -10.30 -3.50 -1.36
CA ALA A 415 -11.50 -2.96 -1.97
C ALA A 415 -11.80 -3.61 -3.33
N LEU A 416 -10.80 -3.74 -4.22
CA LEU A 416 -10.99 -4.35 -5.54
C LEU A 416 -11.28 -5.86 -5.42
N LEU A 417 -10.59 -6.54 -4.52
CA LEU A 417 -10.83 -7.95 -4.25
C LEU A 417 -12.26 -8.21 -3.75
N LEU A 418 -12.79 -7.35 -2.86
CA LEU A 418 -14.17 -7.45 -2.38
C LEU A 418 -15.20 -7.34 -3.50
N VAL A 419 -15.01 -6.40 -4.44
CA VAL A 419 -15.89 -6.26 -5.61
C VAL A 419 -15.90 -7.54 -6.44
N VAL A 420 -14.73 -8.13 -6.71
CA VAL A 420 -14.62 -9.39 -7.44
C VAL A 420 -15.32 -10.54 -6.71
N ILE A 421 -15.10 -10.66 -5.40
CA ILE A 421 -15.73 -11.69 -4.56
C ILE A 421 -17.26 -11.58 -4.62
N PHE A 422 -17.80 -10.37 -4.47
CA PHE A 422 -19.23 -10.12 -4.56
C PHE A 422 -19.80 -10.56 -5.91
N CYS A 423 -19.13 -10.21 -7.02
CA CYS A 423 -19.54 -10.64 -8.35
C CYS A 423 -19.53 -12.17 -8.51
N ILE A 424 -18.55 -12.87 -7.96
CA ILE A 424 -18.50 -14.34 -8.02
C ILE A 424 -19.62 -14.98 -7.18
N PHE A 425 -19.90 -14.47 -5.97
CA PHE A 425 -21.02 -14.95 -5.15
C PHE A 425 -22.38 -14.72 -5.84
N LEU A 426 -22.55 -13.55 -6.46
CA LEU A 426 -23.76 -13.23 -7.23
C LEU A 426 -23.94 -14.23 -8.38
N LYS A 427 -22.87 -14.54 -9.13
CA LYS A 427 -22.89 -15.54 -10.21
C LYS A 427 -23.20 -16.94 -9.72
N ALA A 428 -22.56 -17.38 -8.63
CA ALA A 428 -22.78 -18.71 -8.05
C ALA A 428 -24.24 -18.87 -7.58
N THR A 429 -24.77 -17.84 -6.93
CA THR A 429 -26.17 -17.80 -6.47
C THR A 429 -27.13 -17.77 -7.65
N GLN A 430 -26.87 -16.95 -8.67
CA GLN A 430 -27.67 -16.91 -9.87
C GLN A 430 -27.67 -18.28 -10.58
N GLY A 431 -26.51 -18.92 -10.73
CA GLY A 431 -26.40 -20.27 -11.29
C GLY A 431 -27.20 -21.31 -10.50
N ALA A 432 -27.17 -21.24 -9.16
CA ALA A 432 -27.97 -22.11 -8.30
C ALA A 432 -29.48 -21.91 -8.52
N ILE A 433 -29.92 -20.65 -8.61
CA ILE A 433 -31.33 -20.29 -8.91
C ILE A 433 -31.72 -20.83 -10.30
N VAL A 434 -30.86 -20.70 -11.32
CA VAL A 434 -31.10 -21.23 -12.67
C VAL A 434 -31.30 -22.74 -12.63
N VAL A 435 -30.38 -23.48 -11.98
CA VAL A 435 -30.46 -24.94 -11.85
C VAL A 435 -31.73 -25.39 -11.13
N TRP A 436 -32.16 -24.64 -10.11
CA TRP A 436 -33.34 -24.98 -9.30
C TRP A 436 -34.68 -24.61 -9.96
N LYS A 437 -34.76 -23.43 -10.60
CA LYS A 437 -36.03 -22.84 -11.05
C LYS A 437 -36.41 -23.22 -12.48
N LEU A 438 -35.45 -23.36 -13.41
CA LEU A 438 -35.77 -23.86 -14.75
C LEU A 438 -36.12 -25.33 -14.61
N GLN A 439 -37.40 -25.69 -14.52
CA GLN A 439 -37.86 -27.08 -14.41
C GLN A 439 -38.22 -27.69 -15.79
N HIS A 440 -38.65 -26.87 -16.74
CA HIS A 440 -38.98 -27.29 -18.11
C HIS A 440 -37.73 -27.66 -18.93
N GLU A 441 -37.88 -28.61 -19.86
CA GLU A 441 -36.83 -29.02 -20.79
C GLU A 441 -36.52 -27.86 -21.75
N SER A 442 -35.51 -27.06 -21.40
CA SER A 442 -34.93 -26.11 -22.34
C SER A 442 -34.10 -26.89 -23.35
N LEU A 443 -34.24 -26.55 -24.64
CA LEU A 443 -33.54 -27.23 -25.72
C LEU A 443 -32.15 -26.62 -25.85
N VAL A 444 -31.23 -27.03 -24.97
CA VAL A 444 -29.91 -26.41 -24.83
C VAL A 444 -28.98 -26.83 -25.96
N THR A 445 -29.13 -28.05 -26.46
CA THR A 445 -28.32 -28.61 -27.54
C THR A 445 -29.17 -28.95 -28.76
N PRO A 446 -28.57 -29.03 -29.96
CA PRO A 446 -29.27 -29.55 -31.14
C PRO A 446 -29.82 -30.96 -30.93
N GLY A 447 -29.16 -31.79 -30.11
CA GLY A 447 -29.64 -33.13 -29.75
C GLY A 447 -30.95 -33.09 -28.96
N ASP A 448 -31.07 -32.17 -28.00
CA ASP A 448 -32.33 -31.95 -27.25
C ASP A 448 -33.45 -31.55 -28.21
N ALA A 449 -33.15 -30.69 -29.18
CA ALA A 449 -34.10 -30.25 -30.20
C ALA A 449 -34.59 -31.43 -31.04
N ILE A 450 -33.67 -32.20 -31.64
CA ILE A 450 -34.01 -33.36 -32.47
C ILE A 450 -34.90 -34.34 -31.70
N GLN A 451 -34.53 -34.66 -30.46
CA GLN A 451 -35.32 -35.55 -29.61
C GLN A 451 -36.73 -34.99 -29.35
N SER A 452 -36.83 -33.70 -29.06
CA SER A 452 -38.11 -33.03 -28.81
C SER A 452 -39.01 -33.01 -30.06
N PHE A 453 -38.49 -32.61 -31.22
CA PHE A 453 -39.25 -32.51 -32.47
C PHE A 453 -39.67 -33.88 -33.02
N ILE A 454 -38.90 -34.95 -32.78
CA ILE A 454 -39.30 -36.32 -33.14
C ILE A 454 -40.44 -36.79 -32.23
N SER A 455 -40.33 -36.54 -30.92
CA SER A 455 -41.33 -37.00 -29.95
C SER A 455 -42.65 -36.24 -30.06
N HIS A 456 -42.57 -34.94 -30.33
CA HIS A 456 -43.71 -34.04 -30.50
C HIS A 456 -43.47 -33.15 -31.73
N PRO A 457 -43.96 -33.55 -32.92
CA PRO A 457 -43.83 -32.76 -34.14
C PRO A 457 -44.46 -31.38 -33.99
N ASP A 458 -43.84 -30.37 -34.61
CA ASP A 458 -44.39 -29.01 -34.62
C ASP A 458 -45.47 -28.88 -35.71
N ILE A 459 -46.66 -28.47 -35.30
CA ILE A 459 -47.81 -28.28 -36.19
C ILE A 459 -47.74 -26.97 -36.99
N PHE A 460 -47.08 -25.93 -36.45
CA PHE A 460 -47.05 -24.61 -37.06
C PHE A 460 -46.06 -24.52 -38.23
N THR A 461 -45.08 -25.42 -38.26
CA THR A 461 -44.10 -25.52 -39.36
C THR A 461 -44.44 -26.61 -40.39
N ARG A 462 -45.60 -27.26 -40.27
CA ARG A 462 -46.01 -28.32 -41.21
C ARG A 462 -46.17 -27.78 -42.63
N GLY A 463 -45.35 -28.28 -43.56
CA GLY A 463 -45.38 -27.86 -44.96
C GLY A 463 -44.60 -26.58 -45.26
N LEU A 464 -43.91 -26.00 -44.27
CA LEU A 464 -42.95 -24.93 -44.47
C LEU A 464 -41.60 -25.50 -44.91
N GLY A 465 -40.89 -24.80 -45.80
CA GLY A 465 -39.52 -25.11 -46.19
C GLY A 465 -38.50 -24.56 -45.18
N THR A 466 -37.25 -24.97 -45.31
CA THR A 466 -36.13 -24.46 -44.49
C THR A 466 -35.63 -23.08 -44.92
N LEU A 467 -36.22 -22.52 -45.99
CA LEU A 467 -35.79 -21.29 -46.64
C LEU A 467 -36.63 -20.11 -46.13
N ASP A 468 -35.96 -19.04 -45.69
CA ASP A 468 -36.63 -17.77 -45.42
C ASP A 468 -37.15 -17.15 -46.72
N ILE A 469 -38.16 -16.29 -46.63
CA ILE A 469 -38.73 -15.58 -47.78
C ILE A 469 -37.67 -14.73 -48.49
N VAL A 470 -36.71 -14.17 -47.75
CA VAL A 470 -35.58 -13.42 -48.30
C VAL A 470 -34.64 -14.33 -49.10
N ASP A 471 -34.34 -15.53 -48.56
CA ASP A 471 -33.51 -16.52 -49.26
C ASP A 471 -34.21 -17.06 -50.52
N SER A 472 -35.55 -17.17 -50.49
CA SER A 472 -36.33 -17.60 -51.67
C SER A 472 -36.27 -16.56 -52.79
N GLN A 473 -36.30 -15.26 -52.45
CA GLN A 473 -36.16 -14.16 -53.39
C GLN A 473 -34.76 -14.11 -54.02
N HIS A 474 -33.71 -14.39 -53.25
CA HIS A 474 -32.34 -14.48 -53.78
C HIS A 474 -32.13 -15.66 -54.74
N LEU A 475 -32.79 -16.80 -54.48
CA LEU A 475 -32.80 -17.94 -55.40
C LEU A 475 -33.57 -17.65 -56.69
N GLU A 476 -34.72 -16.97 -56.61
CA GLU A 476 -35.44 -16.54 -57.82
C GLU A 476 -34.56 -15.64 -58.70
N VAL A 477 -33.89 -14.64 -58.13
CA VAL A 477 -33.00 -13.74 -58.90
C VAL A 477 -31.82 -14.49 -59.54
N SER A 478 -31.30 -15.53 -58.89
CA SER A 478 -30.16 -16.32 -59.40
C SER A 478 -30.54 -17.34 -60.48
N ILE A 479 -31.82 -17.67 -60.62
CA ILE A 479 -32.33 -18.59 -61.66
C ILE A 479 -32.63 -17.84 -62.97
N TYR A 480 -32.74 -16.51 -62.93
CA TYR A 480 -32.97 -15.64 -64.09
C TYR A 480 -31.70 -14.98 -64.66
N ILE A 481 -30.50 -15.38 -64.22
CA ILE A 481 -29.20 -15.06 -64.82
C ILE A 481 -28.61 -16.34 -65.40
#